data_AF-A0A1H3APF8-F1
#
_entry.id   AF-A0A1H3APF8-F1
#
_cell.length_a   1.000
_cell.length_b   1.000
_cell.length_c   1.000
_cell.angle_alpha   90.00
_cell.angle_beta   90.00
_cell.angle_gamma   90.00
#
_symmetry.space_group_name_H-M   'P 1'
#
loop_
_entity.id
_entity.type
_entity.pdbx_description
1 polymer ?
#
loop_
_entity_poly.entity_id
_entity_poly.type
_entity_poly.pdbx_seq_one_letter_code
_entity_poly.pdbx_strand_id
1 'polypeptide(L)'
;MRTLLSNFRNFAFSGSLVDLAVGLAIGAAFATVVESLVGDIILPLVAAVFGEPSFDALVLTVNGGEIRYGSFLTALVSFLLLALTIMFLVQAVRRATGRETAGAQGNRECDHCKSFIPVDASVCMFCTRDVDPIVS
;
A
#
# COMPACT_ATOMS: atom_id res chain seq x y z
N MET A 1 15.97 -31.79 -20.04
CA MET A 1 15.29 -31.39 -18.78
C MET A 1 16.15 -30.56 -17.83
N ARG A 2 17.45 -30.84 -17.63
CA ARG A 2 18.32 -30.03 -16.73
C ARG A 2 18.43 -28.55 -17.14
N THR A 3 18.44 -28.25 -18.43
CA THR A 3 18.53 -26.87 -18.97
C THR A 3 17.30 -26.01 -18.66
N LEU A 4 16.09 -26.60 -18.65
CA LEU A 4 14.88 -25.88 -18.27
C LEU A 4 14.84 -25.58 -16.77
N LEU A 5 15.28 -26.52 -15.93
CA LEU A 5 15.39 -26.29 -14.49
C LEU A 5 16.46 -25.25 -14.15
N SER A 6 17.60 -25.22 -14.85
CA SER A 6 18.63 -24.18 -14.62
C SER A 6 18.17 -22.81 -15.08
N ASN A 7 17.46 -22.73 -16.21
CA ASN A 7 16.93 -21.47 -16.74
C ASN A 7 15.79 -20.94 -15.85
N PHE A 8 14.91 -21.81 -15.37
CA PHE A 8 13.88 -21.44 -14.41
C PHE A 8 14.48 -20.99 -13.07
N ARG A 9 15.51 -21.68 -12.58
CA ARG A 9 16.25 -21.27 -11.39
C ARG A 9 16.85 -19.87 -11.55
N ASN A 10 17.53 -19.61 -12.66
CA ASN A 10 18.14 -18.30 -12.92
C ASN A 10 17.09 -17.19 -13.08
N PHE A 11 15.93 -17.51 -13.65
CA PHE A 11 14.79 -16.59 -13.71
C PHE A 11 14.18 -16.32 -12.32
N ALA A 12 13.87 -17.36 -11.55
CA ALA A 12 13.26 -17.25 -10.23
C ALA A 12 14.16 -16.52 -9.21
N PHE A 13 15.48 -16.67 -9.32
CA PHE A 13 16.47 -15.95 -8.49
C PHE A 13 16.92 -14.62 -9.10
N SER A 14 16.24 -14.12 -10.13
CA SER A 14 16.48 -12.75 -10.59
C SER A 14 16.04 -11.77 -9.50
N GLY A 15 16.93 -10.84 -9.12
CA GLY A 15 16.68 -9.90 -8.03
C GLY A 15 15.36 -9.14 -8.14
N SER A 16 14.92 -8.80 -9.36
CA SER A 16 13.65 -8.12 -9.60
C SER A 16 12.40 -8.92 -9.18
N LEU A 17 12.43 -10.25 -9.28
CA LEU A 17 11.33 -11.13 -8.86
C LEU A 17 11.31 -11.31 -7.34
N VAL A 18 12.49 -11.40 -6.73
CA VAL A 18 12.63 -11.53 -5.28
C VAL A 18 12.15 -10.26 -4.58
N ASP A 19 12.56 -9.09 -5.05
CA ASP A 19 12.12 -7.80 -4.48
C ASP A 19 10.60 -7.61 -4.59
N LEU A 20 10.02 -7.99 -5.73
CA LEU A 20 8.56 -7.96 -5.92
C LEU A 20 7.84 -8.95 -4.99
N ALA A 21 8.36 -10.16 -4.83
CA ALA A 21 7.77 -11.17 -3.95
C ALA A 21 7.80 -10.74 -2.47
N VAL A 22 8.92 -10.17 -2.02
CA VAL A 22 9.06 -9.64 -0.67
C VAL A 22 8.12 -8.46 -0.45
N GLY A 23 8.01 -7.54 -1.43
CA GLY A 23 7.08 -6.42 -1.37
C GLY A 23 5.63 -6.85 -1.22
N LEU A 24 5.19 -7.86 -2.00
CA LEU A 24 3.85 -8.42 -1.89
C LEU A 24 3.60 -9.10 -0.54
N ALA A 25 4.58 -9.87 -0.04
CA ALA A 25 4.47 -10.57 1.24
C ALA A 25 4.33 -9.59 2.41
N ILE A 26 5.16 -8.54 2.44
CA ILE A 26 5.07 -7.47 3.45
C ILE A 26 3.74 -6.71 3.31
N GLY A 27 3.31 -6.41 2.08
CA GLY A 27 2.03 -5.75 1.82
C GLY A 27 0.84 -6.55 2.35
N ALA A 28 0.82 -7.87 2.15
CA ALA A 28 -0.22 -8.74 2.66
C ALA A 28 -0.22 -8.80 4.20
N ALA A 29 0.96 -8.90 4.83
CA ALA A 29 1.06 -8.89 6.29
C ALA A 29 0.68 -7.53 6.90
N PHE A 30 0.94 -6.42 6.21
CA PHE A 30 0.52 -5.10 6.66
C PHE A 30 -1.00 -4.93 6.55
N ALA A 31 -1.61 -5.44 5.48
CA ALA A 31 -3.06 -5.39 5.30
C ALA A 31 -3.80 -6.05 6.47
N THR A 32 -3.35 -7.21 6.94
CA THR A 32 -3.99 -7.90 8.08
C THR A 32 -3.87 -7.11 9.40
N VAL A 33 -2.76 -6.42 9.63
CA VAL A 33 -2.58 -5.54 10.79
C VAL A 33 -3.55 -4.35 10.74
N VAL A 34 -3.71 -3.74 9.56
CA VAL A 34 -4.66 -2.64 9.36
C VAL A 34 -6.10 -3.14 9.52
N GLU A 35 -6.44 -4.29 8.95
CA GLU A 35 -7.75 -4.92 9.09
C GLU A 35 -8.10 -5.22 10.54
N SER A 36 -7.16 -5.75 11.33
CA SER A 36 -7.36 -5.98 12.77
C SER A 36 -7.51 -4.66 13.54
N LEU A 37 -6.74 -3.62 13.22
CA LEU A 37 -6.91 -2.31 13.84
C LEU A 37 -8.30 -1.73 13.57
N VAL A 38 -8.78 -1.83 12.33
CA VAL A 38 -10.12 -1.35 11.96
C VAL A 38 -11.20 -2.20 12.60
N GLY A 39 -11.09 -3.52 12.49
CA GLY A 39 -12.08 -4.50 12.93
C GLY A 39 -12.20 -4.64 14.44
N ASP A 40 -11.08 -4.72 15.14
CA ASP A 40 -11.03 -5.07 16.56
C ASP A 40 -10.96 -3.85 17.49
N ILE A 41 -10.56 -2.68 16.96
CA ILE A 41 -10.39 -1.46 17.77
C ILE A 41 -11.31 -0.33 17.29
N ILE A 42 -11.24 0.05 16.01
CA ILE A 42 -11.99 1.22 15.52
C ILE A 42 -13.49 0.94 15.45
N LEU A 43 -13.92 -0.18 14.87
CA LEU A 43 -15.35 -0.52 14.76
C LEU A 43 -16.04 -0.64 16.13
N PRO A 44 -15.47 -1.34 17.14
CA PRO A 44 -16.06 -1.36 18.49
C PRO A 44 -16.11 0.01 19.15
N LEU A 45 -15.11 0.87 18.92
CA LEU A 45 -15.11 2.23 19.46
C LEU A 45 -16.22 3.08 18.82
N VAL A 46 -16.41 2.96 17.51
CA VAL A 46 -17.50 3.63 16.79
C VAL A 46 -18.86 3.07 17.24
N ALA A 47 -18.98 1.75 17.39
CA ALA A 47 -20.20 1.11 17.89
C ALA A 47 -20.54 1.54 19.32
N ALA A 48 -19.54 1.73 20.19
CA ALA A 48 -19.76 2.24 21.54
C ALA A 48 -20.33 3.67 21.56
N VAL A 49 -20.07 4.47 20.53
CA VAL A 49 -20.56 5.85 20.41
C VAL A 49 -21.89 5.92 19.66
N PHE A 50 -22.06 5.13 18.59
CA PHE A 50 -23.21 5.21 17.66
C PHE A 50 -24.23 4.08 17.83
N GLY A 51 -23.96 3.09 18.67
CA GLY A 51 -24.89 2.05 19.09
C GLY A 51 -24.81 0.73 18.31
N GLU A 52 -24.44 0.75 17.02
CA GLU A 52 -24.44 -0.46 16.19
C GLU A 52 -23.12 -0.62 15.39
N PRO A 53 -22.44 -1.78 15.45
CA PRO A 53 -21.21 -2.04 14.72
C PRO A 53 -21.42 -2.41 13.24
N SER A 54 -22.61 -2.90 12.84
CA SER A 54 -22.88 -3.28 11.47
C SER A 54 -24.33 -3.05 11.05
N PHE A 55 -24.55 -2.84 9.75
CA PHE A 55 -25.87 -2.63 9.16
C PHE A 55 -26.42 -3.93 8.54
N ASP A 56 -25.83 -5.09 8.84
CA ASP A 56 -26.08 -6.36 8.14
C ASP A 56 -27.52 -6.87 8.29
N ALA A 57 -28.22 -6.45 9.33
CA ALA A 57 -29.61 -6.80 9.60
C ALA A 57 -30.61 -6.16 8.63
N LEU A 58 -30.18 -5.18 7.82
CA LEU A 58 -31.04 -4.51 6.85
C LEU A 58 -31.21 -5.38 5.59
N VAL A 59 -32.34 -6.08 5.53
CA VAL A 59 -32.74 -6.96 4.42
C VAL A 59 -34.02 -6.44 3.79
N LEU A 60 -34.01 -6.25 2.46
CA LEU A 60 -35.20 -5.95 1.68
C LEU A 60 -35.68 -7.24 1.02
N THR A 61 -36.85 -7.74 1.40
CA THR A 61 -37.47 -8.90 0.76
C THR A 61 -38.39 -8.43 -0.36
N VAL A 62 -38.04 -8.74 -1.62
CA VAL A 62 -38.87 -8.41 -2.79
C VAL A 62 -39.09 -9.69 -3.60
N ASN A 63 -40.36 -10.08 -3.79
CA ASN A 63 -40.76 -11.25 -4.58
C ASN A 63 -40.00 -12.56 -4.24
N GLY A 64 -39.68 -12.79 -2.95
CA GLY A 64 -38.96 -13.99 -2.50
C GLY A 64 -37.44 -13.94 -2.69
N GLY A 65 -36.89 -12.83 -3.21
CA GLY A 65 -35.46 -12.55 -3.18
C GLY A 65 -35.08 -11.74 -1.94
N GLU A 66 -34.09 -12.21 -1.19
CA GLU A 66 -33.48 -11.46 -0.09
C GLU A 66 -32.37 -10.54 -0.62
N ILE A 67 -32.64 -9.23 -0.69
CA ILE A 67 -31.60 -8.23 -1.01
C ILE A 67 -31.02 -7.72 0.30
N ARG A 68 -29.83 -8.20 0.65
CA ARG A 68 -29.07 -7.80 1.85
C ARG A 68 -28.25 -6.54 1.57
N TYR A 69 -28.94 -5.40 1.42
CA TYR A 69 -28.26 -4.12 1.21
C TYR A 69 -27.49 -3.65 2.46
N GLY A 70 -27.88 -4.16 3.64
CA GLY A 70 -27.16 -3.96 4.89
C GLY A 70 -25.69 -4.33 4.84
N SER A 71 -25.35 -5.51 4.32
CA SER A 71 -23.96 -5.97 4.22
C SER A 71 -23.13 -5.15 3.24
N PHE A 72 -23.76 -4.61 2.20
CA PHE A 72 -23.08 -3.68 1.29
C PHE A 72 -22.76 -2.36 1.99
N LEU A 73 -23.69 -1.82 2.78
CA LEU A 73 -23.46 -0.59 3.54
C LEU A 73 -22.39 -0.79 4.61
N THR A 74 -22.41 -1.92 5.33
CA THR A 74 -21.34 -2.31 6.27
C THR A 74 -19.99 -2.34 5.55
N ALA A 75 -19.89 -3.00 4.39
CA ALA A 75 -18.65 -3.06 3.62
C ALA A 75 -18.15 -1.67 3.17
N LEU A 76 -19.07 -0.79 2.75
CA LEU A 76 -18.75 0.59 2.36
C LEU A 76 -18.18 1.40 3.53
N VAL A 77 -18.81 1.29 4.71
CA VAL A 77 -18.35 1.98 5.93
C VAL A 77 -17.01 1.44 6.40
N SER A 78 -16.83 0.12 6.42
CA SER A 78 -15.56 -0.52 6.76
C SER A 78 -14.42 -0.12 5.83
N PHE A 79 -14.69 -0.03 4.52
CA PHE A 79 -13.73 0.47 3.54
C PHE A 79 -13.32 1.92 3.83
N LEU A 80 -14.28 2.79 4.16
CA LEU A 80 -14.01 4.19 4.48
C LEU A 80 -13.19 4.33 5.77
N LEU A 81 -13.51 3.53 6.80
CA LEU A 81 -12.74 3.48 8.05
C LEU A 81 -11.33 2.93 7.84
N LEU A 82 -11.16 1.93 6.99
CA LEU A 82 -9.84 1.40 6.64
C LEU A 82 -8.98 2.44 5.91
N ALA A 83 -9.54 3.14 4.92
CA ALA A 83 -8.86 4.23 4.25
C ALA A 83 -8.44 5.35 5.23
N LEU A 84 -9.34 5.73 6.15
CA LEU A 84 -9.06 6.74 7.17
C LEU A 84 -7.97 6.28 8.14
N THR A 85 -7.99 5.01 8.54
CA THR A 85 -7.01 4.41 9.45
C THR A 85 -5.62 4.38 8.82
N ILE A 86 -5.50 3.96 7.55
CA ILE A 86 -4.22 3.99 6.82
C ILE A 86 -3.70 5.43 6.74
N MET A 87 -4.55 6.39 6.40
CA MET A 87 -4.18 7.80 6.34
C MET A 87 -3.65 8.29 7.70
N PHE A 88 -4.36 7.98 8.79
CA PHE A 88 -3.93 8.35 10.14
C PHE A 88 -2.60 7.70 10.53
N LEU A 89 -2.41 6.42 10.21
CA LEU A 89 -1.18 5.68 10.52
C LEU A 89 0.01 6.26 9.76
N VAL A 90 -0.13 6.50 8.45
CA VAL A 90 0.90 7.15 7.64
C VAL A 90 1.22 8.53 8.19
N GLN A 91 0.21 9.31 8.56
CA GLN A 91 0.41 10.66 9.09
C GLN A 91 1.07 10.66 10.48
N ALA A 92 0.72 9.69 11.33
CA ALA A 92 1.36 9.49 12.63
C ALA A 92 2.85 9.13 12.47
N VAL A 93 3.18 8.23 11.53
CA VAL A 93 4.57 7.89 11.20
C VAL A 93 5.31 9.09 10.64
N ARG A 94 4.72 9.85 9.69
CA ARG A 94 5.32 11.09 9.17
C ARG A 94 5.63 12.09 10.31
N ARG A 95 4.69 12.27 11.24
CA ARG A 95 4.85 13.18 12.38
C ARG A 95 5.91 12.70 13.38
N ALA A 96 5.96 11.40 13.68
CA ALA A 96 6.90 10.82 14.63
C ALA A 96 8.34 10.78 14.09
N THR A 97 8.49 10.50 12.80
CA THR A 97 9.82 10.31 12.19
C THR A 97 10.42 11.61 11.68
N GLY A 98 9.62 12.69 11.53
CA GLY A 98 10.05 13.99 10.99
C GLY A 98 10.67 13.90 9.58
N ARG A 99 10.59 12.73 8.96
CA ARG A 99 11.14 12.40 7.66
C ARG A 99 10.00 12.50 6.67
N GLU A 100 9.97 13.60 5.94
CA GLU A 100 9.17 13.72 4.73
C GLU A 100 9.74 12.85 3.60
N THR A 101 10.98 12.40 3.75
CA THR A 101 11.65 11.49 2.85
C THR A 101 11.64 10.08 3.46
N ALA A 102 10.57 9.33 3.21
CA ALA A 102 10.81 7.94 2.81
C ALA A 102 11.73 8.07 1.60
N GLY A 103 13.04 7.85 1.83
CA GLY A 103 14.13 8.31 0.95
C GLY A 103 13.71 8.11 -0.49
N ALA A 104 13.83 9.16 -1.31
CA ALA A 104 13.39 9.15 -2.69
C ALA A 104 14.12 8.01 -3.42
N GLN A 105 13.49 6.85 -3.41
CA GLN A 105 14.07 5.60 -3.86
C GLN A 105 13.63 5.43 -5.28
N GLY A 106 14.59 5.60 -6.17
CA GLY A 106 14.37 5.51 -7.60
C GLY A 106 15.58 6.06 -8.32
N ASN A 107 15.81 5.52 -9.51
CA ASN A 107 16.72 6.12 -10.44
C ASN A 107 15.90 6.79 -11.54
N ARG A 108 16.24 8.02 -11.88
CA ARG A 108 15.76 8.68 -13.10
C ARG A 108 16.83 8.59 -14.17
N GLU A 109 16.39 8.67 -15.41
CA GLU A 109 17.31 8.88 -16.52
C GLU A 109 17.80 10.35 -16.51
N CYS A 110 19.11 10.56 -16.65
CA CYS A 110 19.66 11.91 -16.81
C CYS A 110 19.35 12.47 -18.20
N ASP A 111 18.86 13.71 -18.28
CA ASP A 111 18.50 14.37 -19.54
C ASP A 111 19.68 14.58 -20.50
N HIS A 112 20.90 14.62 -19.96
CA HIS A 112 22.12 14.88 -20.73
C HIS A 112 22.82 13.61 -21.22
N CYS A 113 23.08 12.66 -20.31
CA CYS A 113 23.90 11.48 -20.61
C CYS A 113 23.12 10.17 -20.62
N LYS A 114 21.81 10.19 -20.33
CA LYS A 114 20.93 9.01 -20.36
C LYS A 114 21.33 7.86 -19.44
N SER A 115 22.20 8.13 -18.47
CA SER A 115 22.52 7.19 -17.39
C SER A 115 21.51 7.28 -16.24
N PHE A 116 21.32 6.19 -15.52
CA PHE A 116 20.45 6.12 -14.34
C PHE A 116 21.12 6.76 -13.11
N ILE A 117 20.60 7.91 -12.68
CA ILE A 117 21.05 8.65 -11.49
C ILE A 117 19.96 8.65 -10.41
N PRO A 118 20.30 8.79 -9.12
CA PRO A 118 19.29 8.88 -8.09
C PRO A 118 18.47 10.17 -8.23
N VAL A 119 17.20 10.11 -7.84
CA VAL A 119 16.20 11.17 -8.09
C VAL A 119 16.45 12.48 -7.33
N ASP A 120 17.24 12.42 -6.27
CA ASP A 120 17.68 13.52 -5.40
C ASP A 120 19.08 14.06 -5.75
N ALA A 121 19.72 13.54 -6.82
CA ALA A 121 20.99 14.08 -7.29
C ALA A 121 20.82 15.52 -7.81
N SER A 122 21.62 16.45 -7.28
CA SER A 122 21.83 17.78 -7.85
C SER A 122 22.92 17.80 -8.93
N VAL A 123 23.79 16.79 -8.95
CA VAL A 123 24.89 16.63 -9.91
C VAL A 123 24.94 15.19 -10.40
N CYS A 124 24.98 15.00 -11.71
CA CYS A 124 25.06 13.68 -12.32
C CYS A 124 26.44 13.04 -12.09
N MET A 125 26.51 11.83 -11.51
CA MET A 125 27.79 11.14 -11.26
C MET A 125 28.53 10.74 -12.55
N PHE A 126 27.81 10.57 -13.66
CA PHE A 126 28.38 10.05 -14.91
C PHE A 126 28.88 11.15 -15.84
N CYS A 127 28.15 12.26 -15.95
CA CYS A 127 28.52 13.37 -16.85
C CYS A 127 28.87 14.68 -16.13
N THR A 128 28.79 14.72 -14.80
CA THR A 128 29.20 15.86 -13.96
C THR A 128 28.43 17.16 -14.26
N ARG A 129 27.33 17.11 -15.00
CA ARG A 129 26.42 18.25 -15.16
C ARG A 129 25.47 18.38 -13.99
N ASP A 130 25.13 19.62 -13.68
CA ASP A 130 24.01 19.94 -12.81
C ASP A 130 22.71 19.41 -13.42
N VAL A 131 21.88 18.81 -12.58
CA VAL A 131 20.58 18.26 -12.92
C VAL A 131 19.59 18.71 -11.86
N ASP A 132 18.42 19.19 -12.28
CA ASP A 132 17.40 19.66 -11.33
C ASP A 132 16.84 18.47 -10.55
N PRO A 133 16.91 18.44 -9.21
CA PRO A 133 16.29 17.38 -8.42
C PRO A 133 14.77 17.42 -8.58
N ILE A 134 14.14 16.25 -8.74
CA ILE A 134 12.67 16.14 -8.91
C ILE A 134 11.92 15.93 -7.59
N VAL A 135 12.66 15.82 -6.49
CA VAL A 135 12.16 15.69 -5.14
C VAL A 135 12.84 16.79 -4.31
N SER A 136 12.03 17.63 -3.67
CA SER A 136 12.47 18.72 -2.77
C SER A 136 12.44 18.26 -1.33
#